data_AF-A0A926EIA1-F1
#
_entry.id   AF-A0A926EIA1-F1
#
_cell.length_a   1.000
_cell.length_b   1.000
_cell.length_c   1.000
_cell.angle_alpha   90.00
_cell.angle_beta   90.00
_cell.angle_gamma   90.00
#
_symmetry.space_group_name_H-M   'P 1'
#
loop_
_entity.id
_entity.type
_entity.pdbx_description
1 polymer ?
#
loop_
_entity_poly.entity_id
_entity_poly.type
_entity_poly.pdbx_seq_one_letter_code
_entity_poly.pdbx_strand_id
1 'polypeptide(L)'
;MTTQLLIDNRQGGIFEVPHGKVTYKTSRKGRAGSLEFDYIGGDVFTHKITINNGDVVLFKVNEVALFYGYVFKVSGQDEKKILAYDQLRYLKNKDSFGVANKTA
;
A
#
# COMPACT_ATOMS: atom_id res chain seq x y z
N MET A 1 -21.74 -0.25 -2.06
CA MET A 1 -20.39 -0.83 -2.24
C MET A 1 -19.63 -0.55 -0.97
N THR A 2 -19.10 -1.59 -0.32
CA THR A 2 -18.38 -1.43 0.95
C THR A 2 -16.89 -1.44 0.67
N THR A 3 -16.21 -0.33 0.94
CA THR A 3 -14.76 -0.21 0.76
C THR A 3 -14.11 -0.13 2.14
N GLN A 4 -13.06 -0.91 2.36
CA GLN A 4 -12.31 -0.92 3.61
C GLN A 4 -10.83 -0.79 3.30
N LEU A 5 -10.14 0.07 4.05
CA LEU A 5 -8.71 0.26 3.95
C LEU A 5 -8.07 -0.09 5.29
N LEU A 6 -7.26 -1.14 5.28
CA LEU A 6 -6.59 -1.69 6.45
C LEU A 6 -5.11 -1.40 6.34
N ILE A 7 -4.52 -0.89 7.42
CA ILE A 7 -3.08 -0.64 7.55
C ILE A 7 -2.55 -1.51 8.68
N ASP A 8 -1.51 -2.27 8.38
CA ASP A 8 -0.78 -3.07 9.37
C ASP A 8 0.61 -2.45 9.60
N ASN A 9 0.82 -1.98 10.83
CA ASN A 9 2.05 -1.31 11.27
C ASN A 9 3.20 -2.28 11.56
N ARG A 10 3.03 -3.58 11.28
CA ARG A 10 3.96 -4.68 11.57
C ARG A 10 4.35 -4.80 13.06
N GLN A 11 3.70 -4.06 13.95
CA GLN A 11 3.85 -4.15 15.40
C GLN A 11 2.71 -4.98 16.02
N GLY A 12 1.95 -5.71 15.20
CA GLY A 12 0.89 -6.63 15.61
C GLY A 12 -0.52 -6.04 15.61
N GLY A 13 -0.71 -4.82 15.09
CA GLY A 13 -2.02 -4.18 14.98
C GLY A 13 -2.42 -3.92 13.54
N ILE A 14 -3.58 -4.43 13.14
CA ILE A 14 -4.25 -4.06 11.89
C ILE A 14 -5.29 -2.99 12.23
N PHE A 15 -5.17 -1.83 11.59
CA PHE A 15 -6.05 -0.70 11.81
C PHE A 15 -6.86 -0.39 10.56
N GLU A 16 -8.16 -0.24 10.70
CA GLU A 16 -9.00 0.30 9.64
C GLU A 16 -8.88 1.82 9.63
N VAL A 17 -8.59 2.40 8.47
CA VAL A 17 -8.44 3.84 8.32
C VAL A 17 -9.48 4.41 7.36
N PRO A 18 -10.05 5.59 7.70
CA PRO A 18 -10.91 6.31 6.79
C PRO A 18 -10.09 6.80 5.59
N HIS A 19 -10.63 6.57 4.40
CA HIS A 19 -10.03 6.99 3.14
C HIS A 19 -11.01 7.84 2.35
N GLY A 20 -10.49 8.86 1.69
CA GLY A 20 -11.21 9.70 0.76
C GLY A 20 -11.12 9.14 -0.65
N LYS A 21 -10.55 9.94 -1.54
CA LYS A 21 -10.34 9.56 -2.92
C LYS A 21 -9.33 8.41 -3.00
N VAL A 22 -9.71 7.30 -3.63
CA VAL A 22 -8.85 6.16 -3.89
C VAL A 22 -8.65 6.01 -5.39
N THR A 23 -7.40 5.94 -5.82
CA THR A 23 -6.98 5.69 -7.20
C THR A 23 -6.16 4.42 -7.25
N TYR A 24 -6.78 3.33 -7.74
CA TYR A 24 -6.08 2.08 -8.01
C TYR A 24 -5.69 2.00 -9.49
N LYS A 25 -4.40 1.84 -9.77
CA LYS A 25 -3.87 1.62 -11.12
C LYS A 25 -3.22 0.23 -11.17
N THR A 26 -3.75 -0.62 -12.05
CA THR A 26 -3.17 -1.93 -12.37
C THR A 26 -2.99 -2.07 -13.87
N SER A 27 -2.00 -2.84 -14.31
CA SER A 27 -1.69 -3.07 -15.72
C SER A 27 -1.57 -4.57 -15.98
N ARG A 28 -2.28 -5.09 -17.00
CA ARG A 28 -2.23 -6.52 -17.39
C ARG A 28 -0.86 -7.00 -17.88
N LYS A 29 0.07 -6.09 -18.20
CA LYS A 29 1.43 -6.40 -18.69
C LYS A 29 2.50 -5.76 -17.81
N GLY A 30 3.11 -6.57 -16.94
CA GLY A 30 4.46 -6.34 -16.39
C GLY A 30 4.70 -4.98 -15.73
N ARG A 31 3.73 -4.36 -15.07
CA ARG A 31 3.97 -3.16 -14.24
C ARG A 31 3.38 -3.39 -12.86
N ALA A 32 4.09 -2.90 -11.84
CA ALA A 32 3.60 -2.95 -10.47
C ALA A 32 2.29 -2.16 -10.36
N GLY A 33 1.30 -2.75 -9.70
CA GLY A 33 0.09 -2.05 -9.30
C GLY A 33 0.43 -0.98 -8.26
N SER A 34 -0.24 0.16 -8.39
CA SER A 34 -0.10 1.28 -7.46
C SER A 34 -1.45 1.69 -6.93
N LEU A 35 -1.53 1.86 -5.61
CA LEU A 35 -2.68 2.40 -4.92
C LEU A 35 -2.30 3.77 -4.36
N GLU A 36 -3.03 4.80 -4.77
CA GLU A 36 -2.92 6.14 -4.19
C GLU A 36 -4.23 6.46 -3.50
N PHE A 37 -4.18 6.88 -2.24
CA PHE A 37 -5.37 7.28 -1.51
C PHE A 37 -5.12 8.47 -0.60
N ASP A 38 -6.16 9.29 -0.45
CA ASP A 38 -6.16 10.42 0.47
C ASP A 38 -6.65 9.92 1.84
N TYR A 39 -5.83 10.09 2.88
CA TYR A 39 -6.19 9.76 4.24
C TYR A 39 -6.89 10.95 4.90
N ILE A 40 -8.16 10.74 5.26
CA ILE A 40 -8.99 11.73 5.93
C ILE A 40 -8.94 11.44 7.44
N GLY A 41 -7.79 11.70 8.05
CA GLY A 41 -7.58 11.57 9.50
C GLY A 41 -8.09 12.80 10.22
N GLY A 42 -9.41 13.01 10.23
CA GLY A 42 -10.02 14.24 10.73
C GLY A 42 -10.49 14.21 12.18
N ASP A 43 -10.56 13.05 12.85
CA ASP A 43 -11.22 13.02 14.16
C ASP A 43 -10.52 12.14 15.20
N VAL A 44 -10.74 12.56 16.44
CA VAL A 44 -10.10 12.25 17.73
C VAL A 44 -9.80 10.77 18.01
N PHE A 45 -10.41 9.83 17.27
CA PHE A 45 -10.12 8.38 17.34
C PHE A 45 -8.85 7.94 16.61
N THR A 46 -8.34 8.74 15.68
CA THR A 46 -7.22 8.34 14.79
C THR A 46 -5.86 8.90 15.20
N HIS A 47 -5.76 9.45 16.42
CA HIS A 47 -4.53 10.06 16.96
C HIS A 47 -3.41 9.07 17.32
N LYS A 48 -3.58 7.76 17.09
CA LYS A 48 -2.56 6.73 17.42
C LYS A 48 -1.99 5.96 16.22
N ILE A 49 -2.51 6.15 15.01
CA ILE A 49 -2.03 5.41 13.85
C ILE A 49 -1.06 6.30 13.07
N THR A 50 0.23 6.04 13.26
CA THR A 50 1.28 6.67 12.46
C THR A 50 1.55 5.78 11.27
N ILE A 51 1.14 6.23 10.09
CA ILE A 51 1.41 5.55 8.82
C ILE A 51 2.82 5.92 8.39
N ASN A 52 3.70 4.92 8.32
CA ASN A 52 5.10 5.07 7.95
C ASN A 52 5.39 4.34 6.64
N ASN A 53 6.50 4.72 6.00
CA ASN A 53 7.00 3.99 4.84
C ASN A 53 7.35 2.56 5.25
N GLY A 54 6.84 1.56 4.53
CA GLY A 54 7.02 0.14 4.82
C GLY A 54 5.82 -0.54 5.50
N ASP A 55 4.84 0.23 5.99
CA ASP A 55 3.60 -0.31 6.53
C ASP A 55 2.82 -1.07 5.43
N VAL A 56 2.11 -2.11 5.83
CA VAL A 56 1.30 -2.93 4.92
C VAL A 56 -0.02 -2.24 4.68
N VAL A 57 -0.44 -2.17 3.42
CA VAL A 57 -1.75 -1.65 3.01
C VAL A 57 -2.55 -2.76 2.37
N LEU A 58 -3.76 -2.97 2.88
CA LEU A 58 -4.74 -3.90 2.35
C LEU A 58 -6.03 -3.14 2.05
N PHE A 59 -6.38 -3.05 0.77
CA PHE A 59 -7.63 -2.42 0.34
C PHE A 59 -8.61 -3.50 -0.09
N LYS A 60 -9.79 -3.52 0.53
CA LYS A 60 -10.88 -4.45 0.25
C LYS A 60 -12.08 -3.72 -0.32
N VAL A 61 -12.71 -4.33 -1.32
CA VAL A 61 -13.97 -3.86 -1.91
C VAL A 61 -14.94 -5.03 -1.91
N ASN A 62 -16.08 -4.88 -1.22
CA ASN A 62 -17.07 -5.94 -1.01
C ASN A 62 -16.41 -7.24 -0.48
N GLU A 63 -15.61 -7.11 0.59
CA GLU A 63 -14.86 -8.21 1.24
C GLU A 63 -13.74 -8.84 0.40
N VAL A 64 -13.60 -8.49 -0.88
CA VAL A 64 -12.52 -8.96 -1.75
C VAL A 64 -11.30 -8.06 -1.64
N ALA A 65 -10.14 -8.64 -1.36
CA ALA A 65 -8.86 -7.93 -1.37
C ALA A 65 -8.48 -7.49 -2.79
N LEU A 66 -8.62 -6.20 -3.08
CA LEU A 66 -8.32 -5.61 -4.39
C LEU A 66 -6.84 -5.21 -4.51
N PHE A 67 -6.22 -4.83 -3.40
CA PHE A 67 -4.82 -4.42 -3.35
C PHE A 67 -4.16 -4.90 -2.06
N TYR A 68 -2.94 -5.40 -2.19
CA TYR A 68 -2.07 -5.76 -1.09
C TYR A 68 -0.65 -5.31 -1.42
N GLY A 69 -0.10 -4.44 -0.59
CA GLY A 69 1.19 -3.82 -0.86
C GLY A 69 1.76 -3.10 0.35
N TYR A 70 2.75 -2.25 0.10
CA TYR A 70 3.42 -1.49 1.15
C TYR A 70 3.37 0.00 0.85
N VAL A 71 3.23 0.81 1.90
CA VAL A 71 3.38 2.26 1.85
C VAL A 71 4.78 2.60 1.37
N PHE A 72 4.85 3.32 0.26
CA PHE A 72 6.11 3.78 -0.33
C PHE A 72 6.38 5.25 -0.01
N LYS A 73 5.33 6.06 -0.02
CA LYS A 73 5.43 7.49 0.26
C LYS A 73 4.17 7.99 0.95
N VAL A 74 4.37 8.80 1.98
CA VAL A 74 3.34 9.61 2.61
C VAL A 74 3.68 11.07 2.34
N SER A 75 2.75 11.85 1.81
CA SER A 75 2.94 13.26 1.46
C SER A 75 1.70 14.09 1.75
N GLY A 76 1.86 15.30 2.28
CA GLY A 76 0.75 16.19 2.67
C GLY A 76 0.75 16.47 4.17
N GLN A 77 0.51 17.73 4.55
CA GLN A 77 0.46 18.17 5.95
C GLN A 77 -0.95 18.02 6.54
N ASP A 78 -1.98 18.53 5.86
CA ASP A 78 -3.38 18.45 6.31
C ASP A 78 -4.10 17.20 5.75
N GLU A 79 -4.06 16.99 4.44
CA GLU A 79 -4.55 15.77 3.78
C GLU A 79 -3.36 14.87 3.43
N LYS A 80 -3.16 13.80 4.21
CA LYS A 80 -2.05 12.86 3.95
C LYS A 80 -2.39 12.02 2.72
N LYS A 81 -1.73 12.27 1.61
CA LYS A 81 -1.73 11.40 0.43
C LYS A 81 -0.75 10.26 0.61
N ILE A 82 -1.24 9.04 0.48
CA ILE A 82 -0.45 7.83 0.67
C ILE A 82 -0.35 7.10 -0.67
N LEU A 83 0.88 6.82 -1.07
CA LEU A 83 1.20 6.03 -2.25
C LEU A 83 1.75 4.69 -1.80
N ALA A 84 1.09 3.62 -2.21
CA ALA A 84 1.49 2.24 -1.96
C ALA A 84 1.71 1.48 -3.27
N TYR A 85 2.66 0.55 -3.26
CA TYR A 85 2.93 -0.36 -4.38
C TYR A 85 2.74 -1.81 -3.96
N ASP A 86 2.28 -2.64 -4.88
CA ASP A 86 2.21 -4.08 -4.70
C ASP A 86 3.60 -4.73 -4.71
N GLN A 87 3.68 -5.99 -4.26
CA GLN A 87 4.92 -6.76 -4.23
C GLN A 87 5.58 -6.95 -5.61
N LEU A 88 4.86 -6.78 -6.72
CA LEU A 88 5.43 -6.91 -8.07
C LEU A 88 6.50 -5.86 -8.36
N ARG A 89 6.49 -4.72 -7.65
CA ARG A 89 7.60 -3.74 -7.69
C ARG A 89 8.90 -4.32 -7.16
N TYR A 90 8.84 -5.14 -6.11
CA TYR A 90 10.01 -5.79 -5.52
C TYR A 90 10.42 -7.05 -6.28
N LEU A 91 9.49 -7.73 -6.95
CA LEU A 91 9.82 -8.85 -7.84
C LEU A 91 10.68 -8.36 -9.03
N LYS A 92 10.36 -7.19 -9.60
CA LYS A 92 11.11 -6.61 -10.73
C LYS A 92 12.47 -6.00 -10.38
N ASN A 93 12.66 -5.55 -9.13
CA ASN A 93 13.94 -4.98 -8.69
C ASN A 93 14.92 -6.03 -8.17
N LYS A 94 14.48 -7.29 -8.00
CA LYS A 94 15.34 -8.38 -7.50
C LYS A 94 15.90 -9.28 -8.61
N ASP A 95 15.84 -8.85 -9.87
CA ASP A 95 16.56 -9.48 -10.99
C ASP A 95 17.99 -8.91 -11.18
N SER A 96 18.60 -8.41 -10.11
CA SER A 96 20.07 -8.27 -10.05
C SER A 96 20.64 -9.34 -9.12
N PHE A 97 20.28 -10.60 -9.36
CA PHE A 97 21.16 -11.71 -8.99
C PHE A 97 22.13 -11.87 -10.16
N GLY A 98 23.36 -11.43 -9.96
CA GLY A 98 24.46 -11.78 -10.85
C GLY A 98 24.50 -13.30 -10.95
N VAL A 99 24.05 -13.84 -12.08
CA VAL A 99 24.32 -15.23 -12.45
C VAL A 99 25.81 -15.29 -12.77
N ALA A 100 26.63 -15.40 -11.72
CA ALA A 100 28.00 -15.81 -11.85
C ALA A 100 27.98 -17.31 -12.21
N ASN A 101 28.18 -17.59 -13.50
CA ASN A 101 28.67 -18.85 -14.07
C ASN A 101 28.19 -20.13 -13.36
N LYS A 102 26.97 -20.58 -13.67
CA LYS A 102 26.75 -22.03 -13.72
C LYS A 102 26.71 -22.46 -15.17
N THR A 103 27.86 -22.92 -15.64
CA THR A 103 28.02 -23.71 -16.85
C THR A 103 27.08 -24.91 -16.79
N ALA A 104 26.35 -25.14 -17.88
CA ALA A 104 25.54 -26.33 -18.10
C ALA A 104 26.40 -27.58 -18.27
#